data_AF-A0A834LN66-F1
#
_entry.id   AF-A0A834LN66-F1
#
_cell.length_a   1.000
_cell.length_b   1.000
_cell.length_c   1.000
_cell.angle_alpha   90.00
_cell.angle_beta   90.00
_cell.angle_gamma   90.00
#
_symmetry.space_group_name_H-M   'P 1'
#
loop_
_entity.id
_entity.type
_entity.pdbx_description
1 polymer ?
#
loop_
_entity_poly.entity_id
_entity_poly.type
_entity_poly.pdbx_seq_one_letter_code
_entity_poly.pdbx_strand_id
1 'polypeptide(L)'
;MASSHRSPYKFKQHKNKSSFTSTAAKAAVSSFSTEKSSNSTPPTNAKTSAPTVKFSENSGRLQRFNVKEKSPVGVLIKRVVDLLRETRQALTTNQILEACNVDMIENKNVFENLRNNPKVVYDGRCFRYKSKHGLDDKDQVLKFIRTFPNGIDVDEVKDAYPTVMEDIQAMKAAGEIWLLSDKKKETIAYPNDLRVTINVDDDLKQLFREIELPRDMLDIEEDLVKNRMKPATDTVKRRMALALIANSEPKKKVIDFSKKKLTNSHLPELFTLPSTSKSR
;
A
#
# COMPACT_ATOMS: atom_id res chain seq x y z
N MET A 1 -19.60 16.50 -48.55
CA MET A 1 -18.61 15.65 -49.24
C MET A 1 -17.21 16.06 -48.80
N ALA A 2 -16.53 15.23 -48.02
CA ALA A 2 -15.07 15.13 -47.97
C ALA A 2 -14.73 13.94 -47.08
N SER A 3 -14.23 12.90 -47.72
CA SER A 3 -13.72 11.67 -47.12
C SER A 3 -12.35 11.96 -46.48
N SER A 4 -12.08 11.41 -45.29
CA SER A 4 -10.71 11.03 -44.97
C SER A 4 -10.67 9.83 -44.03
N HIS A 5 -10.20 8.74 -44.60
CA HIS A 5 -9.84 7.48 -43.97
C HIS A 5 -8.82 7.68 -42.83
N ARG A 6 -9.05 7.00 -41.70
CA ARG A 6 -7.95 6.33 -40.99
C ARG A 6 -8.48 5.14 -40.19
N SER A 7 -7.91 3.98 -40.48
CA SER A 7 -8.03 2.69 -39.80
C SER A 7 -6.61 2.12 -39.71
N PRO A 8 -6.28 1.12 -38.89
CA PRO A 8 -6.69 0.80 -37.51
C PRO A 8 -5.44 0.62 -36.60
N TYR A 9 -5.60 0.66 -35.27
CA TYR A 9 -4.66 -0.01 -34.36
C TYR A 9 -5.44 -0.87 -33.39
N LYS A 10 -5.51 -2.18 -33.67
CA LYS A 10 -6.01 -3.20 -32.74
C LYS A 10 -4.83 -3.75 -31.95
N PHE A 11 -4.82 -3.49 -30.65
CA PHE A 11 -3.91 -4.11 -29.70
C PHE A 11 -4.32 -5.58 -29.46
N LYS A 12 -3.48 -6.52 -29.89
CA LYS A 12 -3.65 -7.96 -29.65
C LYS A 12 -3.21 -8.30 -28.22
N GLN A 13 -4.16 -8.74 -27.40
CA GLN A 13 -3.90 -9.36 -26.10
C GLN A 13 -3.44 -10.81 -26.32
N HIS A 14 -2.16 -11.11 -26.06
CA HIS A 14 -1.67 -12.48 -25.98
C HIS A 14 -2.09 -13.09 -24.63
N LYS A 15 -3.11 -13.95 -24.66
CA LYS A 15 -3.49 -14.82 -23.55
C LYS A 15 -2.55 -16.05 -23.56
N ASN A 16 -1.54 -16.05 -22.69
CA ASN A 16 -0.82 -17.28 -22.37
C ASN A 16 -1.66 -18.11 -21.39
N LYS A 17 -2.29 -19.17 -21.90
CA LYS A 17 -2.87 -20.25 -21.10
C LYS A 17 -1.85 -21.38 -21.06
N SER A 18 -1.15 -21.56 -19.94
CA SER A 18 -0.38 -22.77 -19.67
C SER A 18 -1.31 -23.84 -19.10
N SER A 19 -1.77 -24.72 -19.98
CA SER A 19 -2.47 -25.96 -19.64
C SER A 19 -1.45 -27.02 -19.24
N PHE A 20 -1.41 -27.41 -17.96
CA PHE A 20 -0.73 -28.63 -17.54
C PHE A 20 -1.66 -29.82 -17.74
N THR A 21 -1.27 -30.68 -18.68
CA THR A 21 -1.88 -31.97 -18.96
C THR A 21 -1.57 -32.96 -17.84
N SER A 22 -2.64 -33.54 -17.28
CA SER A 22 -2.58 -34.70 -16.38
C SER A 22 -2.33 -35.96 -17.21
N THR A 23 -1.20 -36.62 -17.00
CA THR A 23 -0.93 -37.98 -17.54
C THR A 23 -1.02 -38.98 -16.40
N ALA A 24 -2.13 -39.71 -16.36
CA ALA A 24 -2.32 -40.90 -15.55
C ALA A 24 -1.64 -42.10 -16.23
N ALA A 25 -0.64 -42.70 -15.59
CA ALA A 25 -0.07 -43.98 -15.98
C ALA A 25 -0.72 -45.09 -15.13
N LYS A 26 -1.48 -45.96 -15.80
CA LYS A 26 -1.94 -47.26 -15.29
C LYS A 26 -0.74 -48.21 -15.22
N ALA A 27 -0.50 -48.81 -14.06
CA ALA A 27 0.25 -50.06 -13.94
C ALA A 27 -0.70 -51.10 -13.35
N ALA A 28 -0.97 -52.13 -14.15
CA ALA A 28 -1.68 -53.34 -13.77
C ALA A 28 -0.65 -54.39 -13.41
N VAL A 29 -0.75 -55.04 -12.24
CA VAL A 29 -0.19 -56.39 -12.02
C VAL A 29 -1.06 -57.17 -11.03
N SER A 30 -1.64 -58.24 -11.57
CA SER A 30 -2.04 -59.53 -11.02
C SER A 30 -2.85 -59.64 -9.72
N SER A 31 -4.13 -59.95 -9.91
CA SER A 31 -4.96 -60.75 -9.01
C SER A 31 -4.63 -62.24 -9.14
N PHE A 32 -4.34 -62.92 -8.01
CA PHE A 32 -4.54 -64.35 -7.86
C PHE A 32 -5.56 -64.60 -6.76
N SER A 33 -6.55 -65.43 -7.09
CA SER A 33 -7.68 -65.87 -6.27
C SER A 33 -7.38 -67.21 -5.62
N THR A 34 -7.87 -67.43 -4.38
CA THR A 34 -8.46 -68.68 -3.79
C THR A 34 -8.38 -68.57 -2.26
N GLU A 35 -9.48 -68.37 -1.53
CA GLU A 35 -10.53 -69.30 -1.08
C GLU A 35 -10.34 -69.80 0.37
N LYS A 36 -11.33 -69.41 1.19
CA LYS A 36 -11.95 -70.02 2.39
C LYS A 36 -11.29 -71.23 3.08
N SER A 37 -11.26 -71.18 4.42
CA SER A 37 -12.05 -72.12 5.25
C SER A 37 -12.25 -71.61 6.69
N SER A 38 -13.30 -72.11 7.30
CA SER A 38 -14.03 -71.67 8.49
C SER A 38 -13.77 -72.54 9.74
N ASN A 39 -14.08 -71.94 10.90
CA ASN A 39 -14.53 -72.52 12.19
C ASN A 39 -13.52 -73.28 13.09
N SER A 40 -13.35 -72.83 14.35
CA SER A 40 -14.18 -73.26 15.48
C SER A 40 -13.65 -72.78 16.87
N THR A 41 -14.50 -72.02 17.59
CA THR A 41 -14.82 -72.04 19.05
C THR A 41 -13.75 -71.89 20.18
N PRO A 42 -14.17 -71.44 21.40
CA PRO A 42 -13.41 -70.52 22.27
C PRO A 42 -12.75 -71.21 23.49
N PRO A 43 -12.09 -70.41 24.36
CA PRO A 43 -12.47 -70.51 25.77
C PRO A 43 -12.61 -69.16 26.49
N THR A 44 -13.30 -69.31 27.62
CA THR A 44 -13.83 -68.37 28.59
C THR A 44 -12.81 -67.62 29.46
N ASN A 45 -13.27 -66.45 29.94
CA ASN A 45 -12.97 -65.78 31.22
C ASN A 45 -11.63 -65.04 31.39
N ALA A 46 -11.70 -63.71 31.44
CA ALA A 46 -11.42 -62.92 32.65
C ALA A 46 -11.54 -61.41 32.37
N LYS A 47 -12.23 -60.70 33.26
CA LYS A 47 -12.33 -59.23 33.29
C LYS A 47 -10.98 -58.63 33.67
N THR A 48 -10.45 -57.74 32.83
CA THR A 48 -9.67 -56.56 33.26
C THR A 48 -9.78 -55.49 32.18
N SER A 49 -10.53 -54.43 32.48
CA SER A 49 -10.68 -53.24 31.64
C SER A 49 -9.41 -52.39 31.71
N ALA A 50 -8.50 -52.58 30.77
CA ALA A 50 -7.48 -51.58 30.43
C ALA A 50 -8.04 -50.68 29.31
N PRO A 51 -7.84 -49.35 29.34
CA PRO A 51 -8.32 -48.49 28.28
C PRO A 51 -7.54 -48.79 27.01
N THR A 52 -8.22 -49.31 26.00
CA THR A 52 -7.69 -49.45 24.64
C THR A 52 -7.38 -48.06 24.09
N VAL A 53 -6.13 -47.61 24.25
CA VAL A 53 -5.61 -46.44 23.55
C VAL A 53 -5.67 -46.75 22.07
N LYS A 54 -6.62 -46.14 21.36
CA LYS A 54 -6.82 -46.30 19.93
C LYS A 54 -5.56 -45.83 19.20
N PHE A 55 -4.75 -46.79 18.78
CA PHE A 55 -3.47 -46.60 18.09
C PHE A 55 -3.58 -45.77 16.79
N SER A 56 -4.79 -45.61 16.25
CA SER A 56 -5.06 -44.86 15.01
C SER A 56 -5.10 -43.33 15.20
N GLU A 57 -5.57 -42.81 16.35
CA GLU A 57 -5.62 -41.36 16.59
C GLU A 57 -4.22 -40.77 16.81
N ASN A 58 -3.32 -41.55 17.40
CA ASN A 58 -1.96 -41.10 17.69
C ASN A 58 -1.10 -40.98 16.43
N SER A 59 -1.33 -41.84 15.43
CA SER A 59 -0.58 -41.84 14.16
C SER A 59 -0.90 -40.62 13.30
N GLY A 60 -2.18 -40.21 13.22
CA GLY A 60 -2.58 -38.98 12.53
C GLY A 60 -2.06 -37.71 13.22
N ARG A 61 -1.97 -37.73 14.56
CA ARG A 61 -1.37 -36.64 15.35
C ARG A 61 0.13 -36.52 15.07
N LEU A 62 0.88 -37.63 15.07
CA LEU A 62 2.31 -37.65 14.73
C LEU A 62 2.60 -37.21 13.30
N GLN A 63 1.77 -37.59 12.32
CA GLN A 63 1.95 -37.14 10.94
C GLN A 63 1.75 -35.63 10.82
N ARG A 64 0.75 -35.06 11.50
CA ARG A 64 0.56 -33.59 11.55
C ARG A 64 1.72 -32.87 12.22
N PHE A 65 2.38 -33.47 13.21
CA PHE A 65 3.60 -32.93 13.82
C PHE A 65 4.81 -33.01 12.87
N ASN A 66 5.06 -34.17 12.26
CA ASN A 66 6.18 -34.38 11.33
C ASN A 66 6.08 -33.53 10.04
N VAL A 67 4.86 -33.29 9.55
CA VAL A 67 4.64 -32.42 8.37
C VAL A 67 4.93 -30.95 8.70
N LYS A 68 4.76 -30.53 9.96
CA LYS A 68 5.05 -29.16 10.39
C LYS A 68 6.55 -28.90 10.52
N GLU A 69 7.33 -29.86 10.99
CA GLU A 69 8.80 -29.75 11.07
C GLU A 69 9.47 -29.80 9.69
N LYS A 70 8.91 -30.55 8.72
CA LYS A 70 9.47 -30.69 7.37
C LYS A 70 8.93 -29.68 6.35
N SER A 71 8.32 -28.59 6.82
CA SER A 71 7.85 -27.52 5.93
C SER A 71 9.04 -26.71 5.38
N PRO A 72 8.97 -26.20 4.13
CA PRO A 72 10.01 -25.35 3.58
C PRO A 72 10.31 -24.15 4.48
N VAL A 73 11.57 -23.75 4.57
CA VAL A 73 12.07 -22.67 5.45
C VAL A 73 11.22 -21.39 5.36
N GLY A 74 10.79 -20.98 4.16
CA GLY A 74 9.94 -19.81 3.96
C GLY A 74 8.56 -19.90 4.65
N VAL A 75 7.97 -21.09 4.72
CA VAL A 75 6.68 -21.32 5.39
C VAL A 75 6.83 -21.21 6.90
N LEU A 76 7.94 -21.75 7.44
CA LEU A 76 8.27 -21.66 8.86
C LEU A 76 8.46 -20.20 9.28
N ILE A 77 9.24 -19.43 8.52
CA ILE A 77 9.46 -18.00 8.77
C ILE A 77 8.14 -17.24 8.75
N LYS A 78 7.29 -17.46 7.74
CA LYS A 78 5.99 -16.79 7.65
C LYS A 78 5.13 -17.08 8.88
N ARG A 79 5.07 -18.34 9.33
CA ARG A 79 4.29 -18.72 10.50
C ARG A 79 4.78 -18.01 11.78
N VAL A 80 6.10 -17.90 11.97
CA VAL A 80 6.67 -17.16 13.10
C VAL A 80 6.35 -15.66 13.00
N VAL A 81 6.47 -15.06 11.81
CA VAL A 81 6.13 -13.64 11.59
C VAL A 81 4.65 -13.37 11.85
N ASP A 82 3.76 -14.26 11.39
CA ASP A 82 2.32 -14.15 11.63
C ASP A 82 2.01 -14.24 13.14
N LEU A 83 2.65 -15.16 13.88
CA LEU A 83 2.54 -15.24 15.34
C LEU A 83 3.00 -13.94 16.03
N LEU A 84 4.16 -13.41 15.64
CA LEU A 84 4.68 -12.15 16.21
C LEU A 84 3.76 -10.96 15.90
N ARG A 85 3.14 -10.94 14.70
CA ARG A 85 2.18 -9.91 14.32
C ARG A 85 0.91 -10.00 15.16
N GLU A 86 0.41 -11.19 15.45
CA GLU A 86 -0.82 -11.40 16.24
C GLU A 86 -0.59 -11.13 17.72
N THR A 87 0.50 -11.64 18.29
CA THR A 87 0.80 -11.49 19.72
C THR A 87 1.31 -10.10 20.07
N ARG A 88 1.96 -9.39 19.13
CA ARG A 88 2.61 -8.09 19.32
C ARG A 88 3.61 -8.06 20.50
N GLN A 89 4.08 -9.22 20.94
CA GLN A 89 4.98 -9.38 22.09
C GLN A 89 6.38 -9.80 21.63
N ALA A 90 7.37 -9.57 22.49
CA ALA A 90 8.72 -10.08 22.29
C ALA A 90 8.77 -11.54 22.77
N LEU A 91 8.89 -12.48 21.83
CA LEU A 91 8.91 -13.92 22.12
C LEU A 91 10.32 -14.49 22.09
N THR A 92 10.60 -15.39 23.02
CA THR A 92 11.84 -16.18 23.03
C THR A 92 11.76 -17.35 22.05
N THR A 93 12.92 -17.91 21.70
CA THR A 93 13.02 -19.09 20.84
C THR A 93 12.18 -20.27 21.36
N ASN A 94 12.16 -20.48 22.67
CA ASN A 94 11.40 -21.57 23.32
C ASN A 94 9.89 -21.33 23.22
N GLN A 95 9.44 -20.09 23.45
CA GLN A 95 8.03 -19.73 23.31
C GLN A 95 7.55 -19.88 21.85
N ILE A 96 8.41 -19.58 20.88
CA ILE A 96 8.11 -19.78 19.46
C ILE A 96 8.02 -21.28 19.12
N LEU A 97 8.90 -22.11 19.69
CA LEU A 97 8.85 -23.56 19.57
C LEU A 97 7.52 -24.10 20.12
N GLU A 98 7.11 -23.67 21.31
CA GLU A 98 5.84 -24.10 21.91
C GLU A 98 4.62 -23.68 21.09
N ALA A 99 4.59 -22.42 20.63
CA ALA A 99 3.43 -21.88 19.91
C ALA A 99 3.33 -22.40 18.46
N CYS A 100 4.44 -22.48 17.74
CA CYS A 100 4.45 -22.79 16.31
C CYS A 100 5.02 -24.16 15.96
N ASN A 101 5.59 -24.91 16.91
CA ASN A 101 6.35 -26.13 16.69
C ASN A 101 7.48 -25.92 15.66
N VAL A 102 8.14 -24.75 15.74
CA VAL A 102 9.28 -24.41 14.89
C VAL A 102 10.51 -24.31 15.76
N ASP A 103 11.39 -25.29 15.65
CA ASP A 103 12.68 -25.25 16.33
C ASP A 103 13.65 -24.37 15.54
N MET A 104 14.00 -23.22 16.12
CA MET A 104 14.94 -22.28 15.52
C MET A 104 16.39 -22.54 15.95
N ILE A 105 16.61 -23.38 16.98
CA ILE A 105 17.94 -23.77 17.45
C ILE A 105 18.48 -24.85 16.52
N GLU A 106 17.65 -25.84 16.20
CA GLU A 106 18.02 -26.89 15.23
C GLU A 106 18.11 -26.33 13.81
N ASN A 107 17.17 -25.46 13.42
CA ASN A 107 17.14 -24.86 12.08
C ASN A 107 17.82 -23.49 12.02
N LYS A 108 19.16 -23.48 11.98
CA LYS A 108 19.97 -22.24 11.86
C LYS A 108 19.53 -21.33 10.70
N ASN A 109 19.12 -21.92 9.58
CA ASN A 109 18.63 -21.17 8.43
C ASN A 109 17.39 -20.33 8.76
N VAL A 110 16.45 -20.86 9.56
CA VAL A 110 15.23 -20.14 9.95
C VAL A 110 15.59 -18.96 10.86
N PHE A 111 16.52 -19.19 11.80
CA PHE A 111 17.01 -18.16 12.71
C PHE A 111 17.70 -17.00 11.97
N GLU A 112 18.62 -17.29 11.05
CA GLU A 112 19.32 -16.26 10.28
C GLU A 112 18.38 -15.47 9.35
N ASN A 113 17.46 -16.16 8.67
CA ASN A 113 16.49 -15.49 7.80
C ASN A 113 15.49 -14.61 8.59
N LEU A 114 15.09 -15.03 9.80
CA LEU A 114 14.25 -14.20 10.68
C LEU A 114 15.00 -12.97 11.16
N ARG A 115 16.28 -13.11 11.51
CA ARG A 115 17.13 -11.99 11.93
C ARG A 115 17.33 -10.96 10.81
N ASN A 116 17.38 -11.41 9.56
CA ASN A 116 17.51 -10.54 8.38
C ASN A 116 16.17 -9.99 7.86
N ASN A 117 15.04 -10.37 8.46
CA ASN A 117 13.71 -9.99 7.98
C ASN A 117 13.36 -8.54 8.36
N PRO A 118 12.94 -7.68 7.42
CA PRO A 118 12.60 -6.28 7.72
C PRO A 118 11.41 -6.11 8.68
N LYS A 119 10.56 -7.13 8.84
CA LYS A 119 9.37 -7.12 9.72
C LYS A 119 9.65 -7.67 11.12
N VAL A 120 10.88 -8.08 11.43
CA VAL A 120 11.24 -8.66 12.72
C VAL A 120 12.47 -7.94 13.28
N VAL A 121 12.46 -7.64 14.57
CA VAL A 121 13.61 -7.16 15.33
C VAL A 121 14.06 -8.27 16.27
N TYR A 122 15.38 -8.49 16.34
CA TYR A 122 15.98 -9.45 17.26
C TYR A 122 16.90 -8.72 18.24
N ASP A 123 16.58 -8.79 19.53
CA ASP A 123 17.29 -8.09 20.59
C ASP A 123 18.40 -8.95 21.23
N GLY A 124 18.84 -10.01 20.55
CA GLY A 124 19.83 -10.97 21.07
C GLY A 124 19.24 -12.07 21.97
N ARG A 125 18.00 -11.89 22.44
CA ARG A 125 17.27 -12.87 23.26
C ARG A 125 15.87 -13.17 22.75
N CYS A 126 15.15 -12.13 22.33
CA CYS A 126 13.76 -12.25 21.88
C CYS A 126 13.59 -11.69 20.46
N PHE A 127 12.58 -12.20 19.77
CA PHE A 127 12.09 -11.68 18.51
C PHE A 127 10.82 -10.87 18.73
N ARG A 128 10.74 -9.67 18.14
CA ARG A 128 9.57 -8.80 18.20
C ARG A 128 9.16 -8.37 16.78
N TYR A 129 7.87 -8.18 16.57
CA TYR A 129 7.38 -7.63 15.31
C TYR A 129 7.78 -6.16 15.13
N LYS A 130 8.22 -5.79 13.94
CA LYS A 130 8.49 -4.41 13.54
C LYS A 130 7.34 -3.86 12.72
N SER A 131 6.54 -2.98 13.32
CA SER A 131 5.52 -2.22 12.57
C SER A 131 6.18 -1.23 11.60
N LYS A 132 5.45 -0.83 10.56
CA LYS A 132 5.99 0.04 9.49
C LYS A 132 6.56 1.37 10.03
N HIS A 133 5.88 1.95 11.02
CA HIS A 133 6.21 3.26 11.58
C HIS A 133 6.57 3.23 13.07
N GLY A 134 6.57 2.06 13.73
CA GLY A 134 6.90 1.96 15.15
C GLY A 134 5.89 2.67 16.07
N LEU A 135 4.63 2.71 15.67
CA LEU A 135 3.56 3.36 16.44
C LEU A 135 2.91 2.33 17.37
N ASP A 136 2.88 2.64 18.67
CA ASP A 136 2.37 1.74 19.70
C ASP A 136 1.07 2.26 20.35
N ASP A 137 0.77 3.55 20.22
CA ASP A 137 -0.31 4.22 20.95
C ASP A 137 -1.12 5.19 20.07
N LYS A 138 -2.37 5.46 20.48
CA LYS A 138 -3.29 6.39 19.82
C LYS A 138 -2.70 7.79 19.69
N ASP A 139 -2.07 8.30 20.74
CA ASP A 139 -1.47 9.64 20.73
C ASP A 139 -0.28 9.73 19.76
N GLN A 140 0.46 8.64 19.60
CA GLN A 140 1.55 8.58 18.61
C GLN A 140 0.99 8.60 17.19
N VAL A 141 -0.10 7.87 16.94
CA VAL A 141 -0.81 7.90 15.65
C VAL A 141 -1.32 9.31 15.33
N LEU A 142 -1.92 10.00 16.29
CA LEU A 142 -2.39 11.38 16.09
C LEU A 142 -1.24 12.34 15.75
N LYS A 143 -0.13 12.27 16.49
CA LYS A 143 1.07 13.06 16.21
C LYS A 143 1.63 12.76 14.82
N PHE A 144 1.63 11.48 14.44
CA PHE A 144 2.08 11.04 13.13
C PHE A 144 1.21 11.61 12.01
N ILE A 145 -0.11 11.50 12.10
CA ILE A 145 -1.06 12.08 11.12
C ILE A 145 -0.87 13.60 10.99
N ARG A 146 -0.68 14.31 12.11
CA ARG A 146 -0.43 15.76 12.11
C ARG A 146 0.88 16.18 11.42
N THR A 147 1.83 15.26 11.28
CA THR A 147 3.09 15.52 10.57
C THR A 147 2.89 15.54 9.05
N PHE A 148 1.82 14.91 8.54
CA PHE A 148 1.49 14.84 7.12
C PHE A 148 0.27 15.70 6.80
N PRO A 149 0.46 16.99 6.43
CA PRO A 149 -0.67 17.87 6.08
C PRO A 149 -1.43 17.40 4.84
N ASN A 150 -0.76 16.63 3.97
CA ASN A 150 -1.35 16.06 2.75
C ASN A 150 -2.14 14.78 3.02
N GLY A 151 -2.26 14.36 4.29
CA GLY A 151 -2.91 13.12 4.68
C GLY A 151 -2.01 11.89 4.57
N ILE A 152 -2.46 10.81 5.19
CA ILE A 152 -1.81 9.51 5.20
C ILE A 152 -2.82 8.41 4.89
N ASP A 153 -2.40 7.41 4.11
CA ASP A 153 -3.23 6.24 3.85
C ASP A 153 -3.38 5.38 5.12
N VAL A 154 -4.62 5.02 5.45
CA VAL A 154 -4.95 4.18 6.59
C VAL A 154 -4.21 2.85 6.54
N ASP A 155 -3.94 2.29 5.36
CA ASP A 155 -3.17 1.04 5.23
C ASP A 155 -1.72 1.16 5.74
N GLU A 156 -1.14 2.37 5.78
CA GLU A 156 0.18 2.58 6.38
C GLU A 156 0.14 2.52 7.91
N VAL A 157 -0.94 3.02 8.50
CA VAL A 157 -1.13 3.11 9.95
C VAL A 157 -1.72 1.83 10.52
N LYS A 158 -2.47 1.07 9.72
CA LYS A 158 -3.18 -0.17 10.11
C LYS A 158 -2.27 -1.26 10.69
N ASP A 159 -0.99 -1.27 10.32
CA ASP A 159 -0.01 -2.25 10.81
C ASP A 159 0.61 -1.88 12.17
N ALA A 160 0.30 -0.70 12.72
CA ALA A 160 0.84 -0.22 14.00
C ALA A 160 0.55 -1.20 15.15
N TYR A 161 -0.72 -1.30 15.55
CA TYR A 161 -1.20 -2.15 16.62
C TYR A 161 -2.64 -2.62 16.36
N PRO A 162 -3.14 -3.66 17.05
CA PRO A 162 -4.39 -4.34 16.70
C PRO A 162 -5.65 -3.46 16.76
N THR A 163 -5.75 -2.56 17.73
CA THR A 163 -6.91 -1.68 17.95
C THR A 163 -6.88 -0.40 17.11
N VAL A 164 -5.87 -0.19 16.26
CA VAL A 164 -5.63 1.09 15.59
C VAL A 164 -6.81 1.53 14.72
N MET A 165 -7.56 0.59 14.14
CA MET A 165 -8.74 0.90 13.35
C MET A 165 -9.87 1.48 14.19
N GLU A 166 -10.07 0.95 15.40
CA GLU A 166 -11.06 1.45 16.36
C GLU A 166 -10.64 2.84 16.85
N ASP A 167 -9.34 3.02 17.14
CA ASP A 167 -8.80 4.29 17.56
C ASP A 167 -8.89 5.37 16.47
N ILE A 168 -8.60 5.05 15.21
CA ILE A 168 -8.80 5.95 14.06
C ILE A 168 -10.29 6.34 13.95
N GLN A 169 -11.21 5.39 14.13
CA GLN A 169 -12.64 5.67 14.09
C GLN A 169 -13.08 6.55 15.28
N ALA A 170 -12.52 6.33 16.47
CA ALA A 170 -12.73 7.16 17.63
C ALA A 170 -12.17 8.58 17.44
N MET A 171 -11.01 8.74 16.80
CA MET A 171 -10.43 10.04 16.46
C MET A 171 -11.28 10.79 15.44
N LYS A 172 -11.87 10.08 14.49
CA LYS A 172 -12.86 10.66 13.56
C LYS A 172 -14.11 11.12 14.31
N ALA A 173 -14.63 10.32 15.23
CA ALA A 173 -15.81 10.67 16.04
C ALA A 173 -15.53 11.86 16.98
N ALA A 174 -14.31 11.95 17.51
CA ALA A 174 -13.83 13.09 18.28
C ALA A 174 -13.56 14.34 17.42
N GLY A 175 -13.60 14.21 16.09
CA GLY A 175 -13.31 15.30 15.16
C GLY A 175 -11.84 15.67 15.08
N GLU A 176 -10.92 14.86 15.60
CA GLU A 176 -9.47 15.13 15.58
C GLU A 176 -8.84 14.90 14.20
N ILE A 177 -9.45 14.00 13.41
CA ILE A 177 -9.01 13.65 12.06
C ILE A 177 -10.20 13.61 11.10
N TRP A 178 -9.96 13.90 9.83
CA TRP A 178 -10.91 13.68 8.76
C TRP A 178 -10.55 12.42 8.00
N LEU A 179 -11.54 11.55 7.82
CA LEU A 179 -11.37 10.29 7.10
C LEU A 179 -12.10 10.40 5.76
N LEU A 180 -11.34 10.40 4.67
CA LEU A 180 -11.87 10.48 3.31
C LEU A 180 -11.62 9.15 2.61
N SER A 181 -12.71 8.48 2.21
CA SER A 181 -12.64 7.25 1.42
C SER A 181 -12.97 7.57 -0.03
N ASP A 182 -12.07 7.22 -0.96
CA ASP A 182 -12.40 7.25 -2.38
C ASP A 182 -13.24 6.01 -2.78
N LYS A 183 -13.98 6.09 -3.88
CA LYS A 183 -14.76 4.97 -4.44
C LYS A 183 -13.88 3.76 -4.78
N LYS A 184 -12.57 3.95 -4.88
CA LYS A 184 -11.55 2.92 -5.13
C LYS A 184 -10.96 2.26 -3.88
N LYS A 185 -11.51 2.54 -2.69
CA LYS A 185 -11.18 1.97 -1.36
C LYS A 185 -9.96 2.55 -0.65
N GLU A 186 -9.18 3.40 -1.29
CA GLU A 186 -8.11 4.14 -0.60
C GLU A 186 -8.76 5.08 0.39
N THR A 187 -8.46 4.88 1.68
CA THR A 187 -8.99 5.70 2.77
C THR A 187 -7.84 6.50 3.33
N ILE A 188 -7.93 7.81 3.20
CA ILE A 188 -6.88 8.75 3.60
C ILE A 188 -7.34 9.48 4.86
N ALA A 189 -6.49 9.47 5.89
CA ALA A 189 -6.67 10.21 7.12
C ALA A 189 -5.93 11.56 7.02
N TYR A 190 -6.66 12.65 7.25
CA TYR A 190 -6.14 14.01 7.30
C TYR A 190 -6.21 14.56 8.73
N PRO A 191 -5.24 15.38 9.15
CA PRO A 191 -5.34 16.07 10.43
C PRO A 191 -6.45 17.13 10.38
N ASN A 192 -7.29 17.20 11.42
CA ASN A 192 -8.24 18.30 11.59
C ASN A 192 -7.68 19.33 12.57
N ASP A 193 -7.80 20.62 12.23
CA ASP A 193 -7.51 21.70 13.17
C ASP A 193 -8.81 22.11 13.88
N LEU A 194 -8.94 21.68 15.13
CA LEU A 194 -10.11 21.93 15.97
C LEU A 194 -10.36 23.43 16.22
N ARG A 195 -9.38 24.30 15.97
CA ARG A 195 -9.51 25.76 16.09
C ARG A 195 -10.58 26.35 15.17
N VAL A 196 -10.96 25.64 14.10
CA VAL A 196 -11.90 26.13 13.07
C VAL A 196 -13.12 25.21 13.01
N THR A 197 -13.68 24.83 14.15
CA THR A 197 -14.89 24.01 14.19
C THR A 197 -16.12 24.92 14.08
N ILE A 198 -16.68 25.06 12.88
CA ILE A 198 -17.93 25.78 12.64
C ILE A 198 -19.04 24.75 12.42
N ASN A 199 -19.95 24.65 13.37
CA ASN A 199 -21.14 23.81 13.23
C ASN A 199 -22.20 24.60 12.45
N VAL A 200 -22.69 24.01 11.36
CA VAL A 200 -23.70 24.60 10.47
C VAL A 200 -24.83 23.60 10.34
N ASP A 201 -26.06 24.05 10.56
CA ASP A 201 -27.26 23.22 10.42
C ASP A 201 -27.47 22.79 8.97
N ASP A 202 -28.11 21.64 8.77
CA ASP A 202 -28.32 21.07 7.44
C ASP A 202 -29.24 21.94 6.57
N ASP A 203 -30.22 22.61 7.18
CA ASP A 203 -31.09 23.57 6.49
C ASP A 203 -30.31 24.76 5.93
N LEU A 204 -29.32 25.26 6.69
CA LEU A 204 -28.46 26.36 6.25
C LEU A 204 -27.49 25.89 5.15
N LYS A 205 -26.99 24.65 5.22
CA LYS A 205 -26.20 24.05 4.12
C LYS A 205 -27.02 23.91 2.85
N GLN A 206 -28.30 23.53 2.98
CA GLN A 206 -29.20 23.37 1.85
C GLN A 206 -29.52 24.73 1.22
N LEU A 207 -29.88 25.73 2.03
CA LEU A 207 -30.10 27.11 1.57
C LEU A 207 -28.87 27.65 0.84
N PHE A 208 -27.66 27.43 1.37
CA PHE A 208 -26.43 27.87 0.73
C PHE A 208 -26.19 27.22 -0.64
N ARG A 209 -26.60 25.96 -0.82
CA ARG A 209 -26.48 25.25 -2.11
C ARG A 209 -27.55 25.67 -3.12
N GLU A 210 -28.72 26.09 -2.65
CA GLU A 210 -29.83 26.54 -3.48
C GLU A 210 -29.63 27.96 -4.02
N ILE A 211 -28.81 28.78 -3.35
CA ILE A 211 -28.45 30.11 -3.83
C ILE A 211 -27.58 29.96 -5.10
N GLU A 212 -28.20 30.17 -6.26
CA GLU A 212 -27.50 30.25 -7.54
C GLU A 212 -26.71 31.56 -7.62
N LEU A 213 -25.38 31.45 -7.70
CA LEU A 213 -24.52 32.62 -7.93
C LEU A 213 -24.55 32.99 -9.42
N PRO A 214 -24.63 34.30 -9.76
CA PRO A 214 -24.44 34.76 -11.14
C PRO A 214 -23.13 34.24 -11.71
N ARG A 215 -23.14 33.77 -12.96
CA ARG A 215 -21.93 33.23 -13.61
C ARG A 215 -20.97 34.34 -14.01
N ASP A 216 -21.51 35.51 -14.35
CA ASP A 216 -20.75 36.66 -14.77
C ASP A 216 -20.37 37.54 -13.57
N MET A 217 -19.09 37.88 -13.49
CA MET A 217 -18.57 38.73 -12.41
C MET A 217 -19.16 40.15 -12.42
N LEU A 218 -19.58 40.66 -13.59
CA LEU A 218 -20.21 41.99 -13.68
C LEU A 218 -21.55 42.01 -12.93
N ASP A 219 -22.35 40.96 -13.11
CA ASP A 219 -23.65 40.82 -12.46
C ASP A 219 -23.48 40.74 -10.93
N ILE A 220 -22.44 40.03 -10.46
CA ILE A 220 -22.09 39.99 -9.03
C ILE A 220 -21.73 41.40 -8.53
N GLU A 221 -20.92 42.17 -9.27
CA GLU A 221 -20.52 43.52 -8.88
C GLU A 221 -21.71 44.49 -8.84
N GLU A 222 -22.61 44.41 -9.83
CA GLU A 222 -23.85 45.20 -9.87
C GLU A 222 -24.77 44.87 -8.69
N ASP A 223 -24.96 43.59 -8.38
CA ASP A 223 -25.77 43.15 -7.23
C ASP A 223 -25.15 43.56 -5.89
N LEU A 224 -23.82 43.52 -5.75
CA LEU A 224 -23.14 44.01 -4.55
C LEU A 224 -23.36 45.52 -4.38
N VAL A 225 -23.21 46.31 -5.45
CA VAL A 225 -23.44 47.77 -5.42
C VAL A 225 -24.90 48.09 -5.10
N LYS A 226 -25.85 47.37 -5.71
CA LYS A 226 -27.29 47.50 -5.43
C LYS A 226 -27.60 47.23 -3.97
N ASN A 227 -26.91 46.27 -3.35
CA ASN A 227 -27.01 45.94 -1.93
C ASN A 227 -26.09 46.81 -1.02
N ARG A 228 -25.51 47.90 -1.54
CA ARG A 228 -24.63 48.84 -0.82
C ARG A 228 -23.35 48.21 -0.26
N MET A 229 -22.91 47.09 -0.83
CA MET A 229 -21.61 46.47 -0.56
C MET A 229 -20.59 46.91 -1.60
N LYS A 230 -19.34 47.17 -1.17
CA LYS A 230 -18.26 47.52 -2.10
C LYS A 230 -17.73 46.25 -2.76
N PRO A 231 -17.76 46.15 -4.11
CA PRO A 231 -17.18 44.99 -4.77
C PRO A 231 -15.67 44.92 -4.53
N ALA A 232 -15.15 43.70 -4.37
CA ALA A 232 -13.72 43.45 -4.14
C ALA A 232 -12.88 43.64 -5.41
N THR A 233 -13.51 43.55 -6.58
CA THR A 233 -12.88 43.72 -7.90
C THR A 233 -13.65 44.76 -8.70
N ASP A 234 -13.00 45.40 -9.67
CA ASP A 234 -13.62 46.28 -10.67
C ASP A 234 -13.41 45.64 -12.04
N THR A 235 -14.31 44.72 -12.41
CA THR A 235 -14.15 43.93 -13.63
C THR A 235 -14.31 44.75 -14.90
N VAL A 236 -15.07 45.85 -14.87
CA VAL A 236 -15.19 46.78 -16.01
C VAL A 236 -13.82 47.36 -16.34
N LYS A 237 -13.11 47.93 -15.35
CA LYS A 237 -11.75 48.47 -15.56
C LYS A 237 -10.77 47.40 -16.02
N ARG A 238 -10.87 46.18 -15.47
CA ARG A 238 -9.99 45.06 -15.86
C ARG A 238 -10.24 44.61 -17.30
N ARG A 239 -11.49 44.47 -17.73
CA ARG A 239 -11.85 44.11 -19.11
C ARG A 239 -11.42 45.19 -20.09
N MET A 240 -11.58 46.47 -19.74
CA MET A 240 -11.08 47.59 -20.56
C MET A 240 -9.55 47.60 -20.68
N ALA A 241 -8.82 47.37 -19.59
CA ALA A 241 -7.35 47.29 -19.62
C ALA A 241 -6.85 46.11 -20.46
N LEU A 242 -7.50 44.95 -20.37
CA LEU A 242 -7.18 43.78 -21.21
C LEU A 242 -7.48 44.03 -22.68
N ALA A 243 -8.60 44.70 -23.00
CA ALA A 243 -8.93 45.07 -24.37
C ALA A 243 -7.90 46.07 -24.95
N LEU A 244 -7.44 47.04 -24.17
CA LEU A 244 -6.38 47.96 -24.56
C LEU A 244 -5.05 47.24 -24.82
N ILE A 245 -4.70 46.23 -24.01
CA ILE A 245 -3.49 45.41 -24.21
C ILE A 245 -3.64 44.48 -25.42
N ALA A 246 -4.80 43.86 -25.61
CA ALA A 246 -5.07 42.97 -26.74
C ALA A 246 -5.09 43.73 -28.08
N ASN A 247 -5.54 44.98 -28.09
CA ASN A 247 -5.53 45.86 -29.25
C ASN A 247 -4.20 46.59 -29.43
N SER A 248 -3.28 46.52 -28.46
CA SER A 248 -1.92 47.01 -28.64
C SER A 248 -1.08 45.95 -29.32
N GLU A 249 -0.54 46.26 -30.51
CA GLU A 249 0.39 45.36 -31.19
C GLU A 249 1.57 45.05 -30.26
N PRO A 250 2.03 43.78 -30.20
CA PRO A 250 3.15 43.41 -29.36
C PRO A 250 4.37 44.21 -29.81
N LYS A 251 4.78 45.19 -29.01
CA LYS A 251 6.06 45.88 -29.19
C LYS A 251 7.13 44.80 -29.17
N LYS A 252 7.67 44.47 -30.35
CA LYS A 252 8.83 43.59 -30.47
C LYS A 252 9.90 44.18 -29.55
N LYS A 253 10.20 43.49 -28.45
CA LYS A 253 11.36 43.83 -27.64
C LYS A 253 12.55 43.68 -28.59
N VAL A 254 13.14 44.80 -28.99
CA VAL A 254 14.46 44.79 -29.60
C VAL A 254 15.36 44.19 -28.53
N ILE A 255 15.71 42.91 -28.70
CA ILE A 255 16.74 42.29 -27.90
C ILE A 255 18.03 42.92 -28.40
N ASP A 256 18.43 44.02 -27.77
CA ASP A 256 19.79 44.53 -27.91
C ASP A 256 20.71 43.46 -27.34
N PHE A 257 21.25 42.63 -28.23
CA PHE A 257 22.43 41.82 -27.95
C PHE A 257 23.61 42.79 -27.78
N SER A 258 23.64 43.50 -26.65
CA SER A 258 24.86 44.12 -26.15
C SER A 258 25.89 43.01 -26.05
N LYS A 259 26.94 43.12 -26.87
CA LYS A 259 28.06 42.20 -26.97
C LYS A 259 28.74 42.11 -25.60
N LYS A 260 28.19 41.28 -24.71
CA LYS A 260 28.85 40.91 -23.46
C LYS A 260 30.15 40.21 -23.85
N LYS A 261 31.26 40.79 -23.39
CA LYS A 261 32.63 40.39 -23.69
C LYS A 261 32.77 38.87 -23.59
N LEU A 262 33.16 38.23 -24.69
CA LEU A 262 33.53 36.83 -24.74
C LEU A 262 34.81 36.67 -23.89
N THR A 263 34.70 36.07 -22.71
CA THR A 263 35.81 35.85 -21.76
C THR A 263 36.65 34.62 -22.11
N ASN A 264 36.69 34.18 -23.38
CA ASN A 264 37.55 33.07 -23.81
C ASN A 264 39.00 33.55 -24.01
N SER A 265 39.56 34.21 -22.99
CA SER A 265 40.96 34.63 -22.93
C SER A 265 41.91 33.47 -22.57
N HIS A 266 41.37 32.29 -22.24
CA HIS A 266 42.13 31.14 -21.76
C HIS A 266 42.24 29.98 -22.78
N LEU A 267 41.73 30.16 -24.00
CA LEU A 267 41.77 29.15 -25.06
C LEU A 267 42.33 29.74 -26.37
N PRO A 268 43.63 30.08 -26.43
CA PRO A 268 44.24 30.68 -27.62
C PRO A 268 44.31 29.71 -28.81
N GLU A 269 44.31 28.39 -28.57
CA GLU A 269 44.47 27.37 -29.61
C GLU A 269 43.28 27.28 -30.59
N LEU A 270 42.11 27.81 -30.22
CA LEU A 270 40.95 27.86 -31.12
C LEU A 270 41.13 28.85 -32.29
N PHE A 271 42.12 29.76 -32.20
CA PHE A 271 42.35 30.80 -33.21
C PHE A 271 43.64 30.60 -34.02
N THR A 272 44.44 29.60 -33.71
CA THR A 272 45.61 29.23 -34.50
C THR A 272 45.20 28.17 -35.52
N LEU A 273 45.00 28.59 -36.77
CA LEU A 273 44.86 27.67 -37.90
C LEU A 273 46.20 26.95 -38.13
N PRO A 274 46.22 25.63 -38.40
CA PRO A 274 47.46 24.91 -38.67
C PRO A 274 48.08 25.42 -39.97
N SER A 275 49.30 25.96 -39.87
CA SER A 275 50.13 26.30 -41.01
C SER A 275 50.45 25.04 -41.81
N THR A 276 49.95 24.95 -43.04
CA THR A 276 50.28 23.88 -43.97
C THR A 276 51.75 23.98 -44.35
N SER A 277 52.58 23.12 -43.77
CA SER A 277 53.97 22.90 -44.18
C SER A 277 54.00 22.21 -45.54
N LYS A 278 54.61 22.88 -46.53
CA LYS A 278 55.02 22.30 -47.81
C LYS A 278 56.09 21.20 -47.63
N SER A 279 55.84 20.03 -48.20
CA SER A 279 56.81 19.05 -48.74
C SER A 279 56.01 17.82 -49.16
N ARG A 280 56.18 17.18 -50.31
CA ARG A 280 57.19 17.23 -51.37
C ARG A 280 56.56 16.59 -52.60
#